data_AF-A0A963RUA4-F1
#
_entry.id   AF-A0A963RUA4-F1
#
_cell.length_a   1.000
_cell.length_b   1.000
_cell.length_c   1.000
_cell.angle_alpha   90.00
_cell.angle_beta   90.00
_cell.angle_gamma   90.00
#
_symmetry.space_group_name_H-M   'P 1'
#
loop_
_entity.id
_entity.type
_entity.pdbx_description
1 polymer ?
#
loop_
_entity_poly.entity_id
_entity_poly.type
_entity_poly.pdbx_seq_one_letter_code
_entity_poly.pdbx_strand_id
1 'polypeptide(L)'
;MRQRVAVLGSTGSIGVNTLDVIARHPDRFEVVALTANTQVDALLAQCERFRPRVAVMASAPHADELAEKIRQKGLPVQVERAQAAIEMVASDEAV
;
A
#
# COMPACT_ATOMS: atom_id res chain seq x y z
N MET A 1 15.35 12.72 9.50
CA MET A 1 14.18 11.83 9.66
C MET A 1 13.46 11.76 8.32
N ARG A 2 12.95 10.59 7.91
CA ARG A 2 12.19 10.44 6.66
C ARG A 2 10.72 10.82 6.88
N GLN A 3 10.11 11.45 5.89
CA GLN A 3 8.68 11.71 5.86
C GLN A 3 7.94 10.42 5.49
N ARG A 4 7.03 10.00 6.37
CA ARG A 4 6.20 8.81 6.18
C ARG A 4 5.00 9.14 5.30
N VAL A 5 4.76 8.34 4.28
CA VAL A 5 3.71 8.59 3.29
C VAL A 5 2.83 7.35 3.15
N ALA A 6 1.52 7.56 3.19
CA ALA A 6 0.51 6.60 2.79
C ALA A 6 -0.03 7.00 1.42
N VAL A 7 -0.10 6.06 0.47
CA VAL A 7 -0.60 6.32 -0.89
C VAL A 7 -1.92 5.59 -1.10
N LEU A 8 -3.00 6.37 -1.09
CA LEU A 8 -4.35 5.87 -1.34
C LEU A 8 -4.59 5.78 -2.85
N GLY A 9 -4.87 4.59 -3.37
CA GLY A 9 -4.99 4.36 -4.82
C GLY A 9 -3.64 4.37 -5.53
N SER A 10 -2.65 3.67 -4.95
CA SER A 10 -1.27 3.61 -5.43
C SER A 10 -1.11 3.02 -6.84
N THR A 11 -2.10 2.28 -7.32
CA THR A 11 -2.11 1.69 -8.67
C THR A 11 -2.81 2.56 -9.72
N GLY A 12 -3.37 3.71 -9.32
CA GLY A 12 -3.86 4.74 -10.24
C GLY A 12 -2.73 5.63 -10.74
N SER A 13 -3.00 6.45 -11.77
CA SER A 13 -1.99 7.32 -12.39
C SER A 13 -1.29 8.27 -11.41
N ILE A 14 -2.05 8.92 -10.51
CA ILE A 14 -1.49 9.78 -9.46
C ILE A 14 -0.65 8.98 -8.48
N GLY A 15 -1.13 7.80 -8.06
CA GLY A 15 -0.43 6.93 -7.12
C GLY A 15 0.91 6.44 -7.68
N VAL A 16 0.92 5.96 -8.93
CA VAL A 16 2.14 5.51 -9.62
C VAL A 16 3.14 6.65 -9.77
N ASN A 17 2.70 7.82 -10.24
CA ASN A 17 3.57 8.99 -10.36
C ASN A 17 4.13 9.45 -9.01
N THR A 18 3.31 9.40 -7.95
CA THR A 18 3.73 9.72 -6.58
C THR A 18 4.81 8.76 -6.11
N LEU A 19 4.63 7.45 -6.33
CA LEU A 19 5.62 6.44 -5.98
C LEU A 19 6.92 6.58 -6.77
N ASP A 20 6.86 7.03 -8.02
CA ASP A 20 8.05 7.29 -8.81
C ASP A 20 8.85 8.48 -8.29
N VAL A 21 8.19 9.53 -7.79
CA VAL A 21 8.87 10.64 -7.10
C VAL A 21 9.49 10.16 -5.79
N ILE A 22 8.76 9.38 -4.99
CA ILE A 22 9.25 8.82 -3.72
C ILE A 22 10.48 7.93 -3.96
N ALA A 23 10.47 7.10 -5.00
CA ALA A 23 11.58 6.22 -5.33
C ALA A 23 12.86 6.96 -5.75
N ARG A 24 12.76 8.20 -6.23
CA ARG A 24 13.92 9.05 -6.54
C ARG A 24 14.53 9.71 -5.30
N HIS A 25 13.83 9.66 -4.17
CA HIS A 25 14.23 10.31 -2.92
C HIS A 25 14.08 9.37 -1.69
N PRO A 26 14.74 8.20 -1.70
CA PRO A 26 14.60 7.19 -0.64
C PRO A 26 15.15 7.62 0.72
N ASP A 27 16.01 8.65 0.75
CA ASP A 27 16.56 9.29 1.94
C ASP A 27 15.59 10.27 2.59
N ARG A 28 14.58 10.72 1.84
CA ARG A 28 13.58 11.71 2.30
C ARG A 28 12.24 11.10 2.63
N PHE A 29 11.85 10.01 1.96
CA PHE A 29 10.51 9.44 2.08
C PHE A 29 10.54 7.96 2.45
N GLU A 30 9.51 7.54 3.18
CA GLU A 30 9.26 6.15 3.55
C GLU A 30 7.78 5.84 3.28
N VAL A 31 7.53 4.87 2.40
CA VAL A 31 6.17 4.40 2.15
C VAL A 31 5.75 3.48 3.29
N VAL A 32 4.77 3.90 4.07
CA VAL A 32 4.28 3.12 5.21
C VAL A 32 3.03 2.31 4.86
N ALA A 33 2.21 2.80 3.92
CA ALA A 33 0.99 2.15 3.49
C ALA A 33 0.72 2.37 2.00
N LEU A 34 0.19 1.34 1.33
CA LEU A 34 -0.28 1.39 -0.05
C LEU A 34 -1.71 0.85 -0.13
N THR A 35 -2.57 1.45 -0.95
CA THR A 35 -3.91 0.91 -1.18
C THR A 35 -4.25 0.79 -2.66
N ALA A 36 -5.02 -0.24 -3.02
CA ALA A 36 -5.55 -0.40 -4.37
C ALA A 36 -6.97 -0.99 -4.36
N ASN A 37 -7.66 -0.91 -5.49
CA ASN A 37 -9.02 -1.44 -5.60
C ASN A 37 -9.01 -2.94 -5.94
N THR A 38 -8.59 -3.28 -7.17
CA THR A 38 -8.60 -4.65 -7.71
C THR A 38 -7.27 -5.07 -8.36
N GLN A 39 -6.32 -4.15 -8.55
CA GLN A 39 -5.05 -4.43 -9.24
C GLN A 39 -4.01 -5.11 -8.32
N VAL A 40 -4.20 -6.41 -8.06
CA VAL A 40 -3.35 -7.22 -7.13
C VAL A 40 -1.89 -7.23 -7.55
N ASP A 41 -1.60 -7.59 -8.80
CA ASP A 41 -0.21 -7.74 -9.25
C ASP A 41 0.56 -6.42 -9.24
N ALA A 42 -0.13 -5.33 -9.57
CA ALA A 42 0.45 -4.00 -9.50
C ALA A 42 0.77 -3.61 -8.04
N LEU A 43 -0.14 -3.86 -7.10
CA LEU A 43 0.09 -3.59 -5.68
C LEU A 43 1.19 -4.49 -5.11
N LEU A 44 1.24 -5.77 -5.50
CA LEU A 44 2.28 -6.71 -5.09
C LEU A 44 3.67 -6.24 -5.53
N ALA A 45 3.83 -5.82 -6.78
CA ALA A 45 5.10 -5.28 -7.28
C ALA A 45 5.52 -4.02 -6.51
N GLN A 46 4.57 -3.17 -6.13
CA GLN A 46 4.85 -2.02 -5.27
C GLN A 46 5.25 -2.45 -3.86
N CYS A 47 4.61 -3.48 -3.29
CA CYS A 47 4.99 -4.05 -1.99
C CYS A 47 6.42 -4.62 -2.00
N GLU A 48 6.84 -5.28 -3.07
CA GLU A 48 8.22 -5.78 -3.21
C GLU A 48 9.24 -4.64 -3.24
N ARG A 49 8.93 -3.58 -3.99
CA ARG A 49 9.80 -2.42 -4.18
C ARG A 49 9.93 -1.57 -2.93
N PHE A 50 8.81 -1.24 -2.29
CA PHE A 50 8.76 -0.26 -1.21
C PHE A 50 8.69 -0.87 0.18
N ARG A 51 8.36 -2.16 0.29
CA ARG A 51 8.18 -2.90 1.56
C ARG A 51 7.38 -2.10 2.60
N PRO A 52 6.16 -1.65 2.24
CA PRO A 52 5.32 -0.92 3.19
C PRO A 52 4.97 -1.81 4.37
N ARG A 53 4.60 -1.20 5.50
CA ARG A 53 4.13 -1.96 6.67
C ARG A 53 2.76 -2.58 6.40
N VAL A 54 1.90 -1.85 5.69
CA VAL A 54 0.52 -2.25 5.41
C VAL A 54 0.19 -2.09 3.94
N ALA A 55 -0.52 -3.06 3.37
CA ALA A 55 -1.13 -2.98 2.05
C ALA A 55 -2.64 -3.23 2.16
N VAL A 56 -3.46 -2.35 1.60
CA VAL A 56 -4.92 -2.45 1.71
C VAL A 56 -5.54 -2.67 0.34
N MET A 57 -6.42 -3.66 0.23
CA MET A 57 -7.23 -3.88 -0.97
C MET A 57 -8.69 -3.59 -0.70
N ALA A 58 -9.33 -2.80 -1.57
CA ALA A 58 -10.75 -2.48 -1.41
C ALA A 58 -11.67 -3.67 -1.72
N SER A 59 -11.29 -4.51 -2.67
CA SER A 59 -12.01 -5.73 -2.96
C SER A 59 -11.54 -6.89 -2.08
N ALA A 60 -12.44 -7.46 -1.28
CA ALA A 60 -12.16 -8.62 -0.42
C ALA A 60 -11.49 -9.82 -1.12
N PRO A 61 -11.98 -10.33 -2.27
CA PRO A 61 -11.33 -11.45 -2.95
C PRO A 61 -9.90 -11.11 -3.40
N HIS A 62 -9.65 -9.87 -3.81
CA HIS A 62 -8.33 -9.43 -4.25
C HIS A 62 -7.39 -9.18 -3.05
N ALA A 63 -7.93 -8.82 -1.89
CA ALA A 63 -7.15 -8.76 -0.65
C ALA A 63 -6.63 -10.15 -0.25
N ASP A 64 -7.47 -11.17 -0.37
CA ASP A 64 -7.09 -12.55 -0.07
C ASP A 64 -6.04 -13.07 -1.05
N GLU A 65 -6.21 -12.76 -2.33
CA GLU A 65 -5.21 -13.08 -3.35
C GLU A 65 -3.86 -12.39 -3.04
N LEU A 66 -3.89 -11.10 -2.69
CA LEU A 66 -2.66 -10.37 -2.33
C LEU A 66 -2.00 -10.97 -1.08
N ALA A 67 -2.77 -11.26 -0.04
CA ALA A 67 -2.26 -11.85 1.21
C ALA A 67 -1.58 -13.20 0.97
N GLU A 68 -2.15 -14.03 0.09
CA GLU A 68 -1.56 -15.29 -0.31
C GLU A 68 -0.23 -15.08 -1.06
N LYS A 69 -0.21 -14.18 -2.06
CA LYS A 69 1.01 -13.87 -2.82
C LYS A 69 2.13 -13.27 -1.95
N ILE A 70 1.77 -12.40 -1.01
CA ILE A 70 2.72 -11.81 -0.05
C ILE A 70 3.33 -12.89 0.86
N ARG A 71 2.51 -13.83 1.34
CA ARG A 71 2.97 -14.97 2.16
C ARG A 71 3.90 -15.89 1.39
N GLN A 72 3.54 -16.23 0.14
CA GLN A 72 4.37 -17.06 -0.74
C GLN A 72 5.74 -16.42 -1.03
N LYS A 73 5.80 -15.09 -1.12
CA LYS A 73 7.03 -14.34 -1.32
C LYS A 73 7.79 -14.02 -0.03
N GLY A 74 7.23 -14.35 1.15
CA GLY A 74 7.85 -14.08 2.45
C GLY A 74 8.04 -12.58 2.73
N LEU A 75 7.19 -11.72 2.18
CA LEU A 75 7.28 -10.28 2.36
C LEU A 75 6.71 -9.89 3.75
N PRO A 76 7.37 -8.99 4.51
CA PRO A 76 6.92 -8.58 5.83
C PRO A 76 5.86 -7.47 5.75
N VAL A 77 4.80 -7.70 4.97
CA VAL A 77 3.74 -6.72 4.70
C VAL A 77 2.42 -7.26 5.23
N GLN A 78 1.73 -6.47 6.06
CA GLN A 78 0.39 -6.83 6.56
C GLN A 78 -0.66 -6.46 5.51
N VAL A 79 -1.51 -7.40 5.13
CA VAL A 79 -2.58 -7.16 4.15
C VAL A 79 -3.91 -6.97 4.86
N GLU A 80 -4.59 -5.86 4.55
CA GLU A 80 -5.88 -5.50 5.12
C GLU A 80 -6.97 -5.34 4.04
N ARG A 81 -8.23 -5.52 4.44
CA ARG A 81 -9.42 -5.36 3.57
C ARG A 81 -10.05 -3.98 3.80
N ALA A 82 -10.37 -3.22 2.75
CA ALA A 82 -10.81 -1.83 2.95
C ALA A 82 -12.20 -1.65 3.57
N GLN A 83 -13.01 -2.71 3.68
CA GLN A 83 -14.26 -2.64 4.46
C GLN A 83 -14.00 -2.34 5.95
N ALA A 84 -12.77 -2.55 6.44
CA ALA A 84 -12.29 -2.06 7.72
C ALA A 84 -11.37 -0.82 7.63
N ALA A 85 -10.85 -0.48 6.43
CA ALA A 85 -9.80 0.55 6.28
C ALA A 85 -10.31 1.94 5.89
N ILE A 86 -11.46 2.08 5.21
CA ILE A 86 -12.03 3.41 4.96
C ILE A 86 -12.49 4.04 6.28
N GLU A 87 -13.05 3.25 7.20
CA GLU A 87 -13.37 3.71 8.55
C GLU A 87 -12.12 3.96 9.39
N MET A 88 -11.13 3.05 9.40
CA MET A 88 -9.91 3.20 10.20
C MET A 88 -9.00 4.35 9.75
N VAL A 89 -8.94 4.68 8.45
CA VAL A 89 -8.16 5.83 7.93
C VAL A 89 -8.93 7.14 8.05
N ALA A 90 -10.27 7.11 8.04
CA ALA A 90 -11.10 8.31 8.26
C ALA A 90 -11.34 8.64 9.75
N SER A 91 -11.06 7.71 10.66
CA SER A 91 -11.23 7.87 12.12
C SER A 91 -9.93 8.11 12.88
N ASP A 92 -8.80 8.29 12.19
CA ASP A 92 -7.58 8.80 12.84
C ASP A 92 -7.80 10.28 13.18
N GLU A 93 -8.12 10.54 14.45
CA GLU A 93 -8.42 11.83 15.09
C GLU A 93 -7.16 12.70 15.23
N ALA A 94 -6.30 12.69 14.22
CA ALA A 94 -5.09 13.51 14.08
C ALA A 94 -5.09 14.34 12.77
N VAL A 95 -6.27 14.59 12.19
CA VAL A 95 -6.52 15.67 11.22
C VAL A 95 -7.64 16.57 11.73
#